data_AF-A0A165B026-F1
#
_entry.id   AF-A0A165B026-F1
#
_cell.length_a   1.000
_cell.length_b   1.000
_cell.length_c   1.000
_cell.angle_alpha   90.00
_cell.angle_beta   90.00
_cell.angle_gamma   90.00
#
_symmetry.space_group_name_H-M   'P 1'
#
loop_
_entity.id
_entity.type
_entity.pdbx_description
1 polymer ?
#
loop_
_entity_poly.entity_id
_entity_poly.type
_entity_poly.pdbx_seq_one_letter_code
_entity_poly.pdbx_strand_id
1 'polypeptide(L)'
;MSILEKHQLITSGPYAYVRHPSYPSGIASLVGWGIWMTSPGSWFVECSVTNTLAGQICLSIYIAITAFSAVCLVHRSYDEDRLLKKQFGEEWEGWAKRVRCRIIPYIY
;
A
#
# COMPACT_ATOMS: atom_id res chain seq x y z
N MET A 1 10.16 -13.56 4.29
CA MET A 1 10.99 -12.35 4.38
C MET A 1 12.18 -12.67 5.27
N SER A 2 13.40 -12.41 4.80
CA SER A 2 14.62 -12.52 5.60
C SER A 2 14.91 -11.17 6.27
N ILE A 3 15.16 -11.19 7.58
CA ILE A 3 15.64 -10.02 8.31
C ILE A 3 17.16 -9.98 8.10
N LEU A 4 17.68 -8.89 7.55
CA LEU A 4 19.12 -8.69 7.38
C LEU A 4 19.79 -8.64 8.77
N GLU A 5 21.00 -9.18 8.90
CA GLU A 5 21.71 -9.32 10.19
C GLU A 5 21.96 -7.99 10.94
N LYS A 6 21.77 -6.84 10.29
CA LYS A 6 21.90 -5.49 10.88
C LYS A 6 20.62 -4.66 10.77
N HIS A 7 19.45 -5.30 10.77
CA HIS A 7 18.18 -4.58 10.69
C HIS A 7 17.95 -3.76 11.97
N GLN A 8 17.79 -2.45 11.83
CA GLN A 8 17.47 -1.52 12.92
C GLN A 8 16.04 -1.01 12.78
N LEU A 9 15.38 -0.75 13.92
CA LEU A 9 14.05 -0.17 13.93
C LEU A 9 14.14 1.35 13.65
N ILE A 10 13.79 1.75 12.43
CA ILE A 10 13.74 3.17 12.06
C ILE A 10 12.42 3.78 12.55
N THR A 11 12.53 4.81 13.39
CA THR A 11 11.36 5.51 13.97
C THR A 11 11.28 6.99 13.58
N SER A 12 12.20 7.46 12.74
CA SER A 12 12.30 8.85 12.27
C SER A 12 11.61 9.08 10.92
N GLY A 13 11.35 10.34 10.59
CA GLY A 13 10.74 10.72 9.32
C GLY A 13 9.27 10.27 9.21
N PRO A 14 8.82 9.72 8.06
CA PRO A 14 7.45 9.23 7.89
C PRO A 14 7.04 8.17 8.92
N TYR A 15 7.99 7.36 9.41
CA TYR A 15 7.78 6.33 10.43
C TYR A 15 7.46 6.89 11.82
N ALA A 16 7.63 8.19 12.04
CA ALA A 16 7.19 8.87 13.25
C ALA A 16 5.67 9.11 13.28
N TYR A 17 5.01 9.06 12.12
CA TYR A 17 3.57 9.35 11.97
C TYR A 17 2.74 8.11 11.64
N VAL A 18 3.27 7.21 10.80
CA VAL A 18 2.59 5.99 10.34
C VAL A 18 3.59 4.84 10.35
N ARG A 19 3.19 3.65 10.82
CA ARG A 19 4.08 2.48 10.89
C ARG A 19 4.53 1.98 9.52
N HIS A 20 3.63 2.03 8.54
CA HIS A 20 3.89 1.56 7.17
C HIS A 20 3.53 2.63 6.13
N PRO A 21 4.33 3.71 6.00
CA PRO A 21 4.04 4.82 5.11
C PRO A 21 4.11 4.45 3.62
N SER A 22 4.81 3.37 3.26
CA SER A 22 4.93 2.88 1.88
C SER A 22 3.67 2.20 1.34
N TYR A 23 2.84 1.62 2.21
CA TYR A 23 1.59 0.96 1.81
C TYR A 23 0.50 1.90 1.31
N PRO A 24 0.15 2.99 2.01
CA PRO A 24 -0.82 3.94 1.46
C PRO A 24 -0.29 4.58 0.18
N SER A 25 1.02 4.86 0.05
CA SER A 25 1.58 5.38 -1.20
C SER A 25 1.51 4.37 -2.34
N GLY A 26 1.73 3.08 -2.07
CA GLY A 26 1.57 2.02 -3.06
C GLY A 26 0.14 1.92 -3.58
N ILE A 27 -0.84 1.92 -2.67
CA ILE A 27 -2.27 1.91 -3.03
C ILE A 27 -2.63 3.17 -3.82
N ALA A 28 -2.21 4.35 -3.36
CA ALA A 28 -2.47 5.61 -4.04
C ALA A 28 -1.87 5.65 -5.45
N SER A 29 -0.68 5.06 -5.64
CA SER A 29 -0.03 4.97 -6.96
C SER A 29 -0.82 4.10 -7.93
N LEU A 30 -1.32 2.94 -7.48
CA LEU A 30 -2.18 2.08 -8.28
C LEU A 30 -3.47 2.82 -8.66
N VAL A 31 -4.17 3.39 -7.69
CA VAL A 31 -5.41 4.14 -7.96
C VAL A 31 -5.16 5.30 -8.92
N GLY A 32 -4.07 6.06 -8.71
CA GLY A 32 -3.69 7.17 -9.56
C GLY A 32 -3.42 6.76 -11.01
N TRP A 33 -2.78 5.60 -11.22
CA TRP A 33 -2.56 5.07 -12.56
C TRP A 33 -3.88 4.69 -13.24
N GLY A 34 -4.81 4.06 -12.51
CA GLY A 34 -6.16 3.78 -13.01
C GLY A 34 -6.92 5.04 -13.44
N ILE A 35 -6.85 6.10 -12.62
CA ILE A 35 -7.49 7.40 -12.94
C ILE A 35 -6.82 8.04 -14.17
N TRP A 36 -5.49 8.01 -14.23
CA TRP A 36 -4.76 8.58 -15.37
C TRP A 36 -5.11 7.87 -16.68
N MET A 37 -5.23 6.54 -16.66
CA MET A 37 -5.64 5.76 -17.82
C MET A 37 -7.07 6.05 -18.27
N THR A 38 -7.99 6.40 -17.36
CA THR A 38 -9.39 6.72 -17.72
C THR A 38 -9.64 8.22 -17.91
N SER A 39 -8.62 9.07 -17.77
CA SER A 39 -8.71 10.51 -17.99
C SER A 39 -8.78 10.86 -19.48
N PRO A 40 -9.50 11.94 -19.86
CA PRO A 40 -9.41 12.52 -21.19
C PRO A 40 -7.95 12.83 -21.58
N GLY A 41 -7.59 12.62 -22.85
CA GLY A 41 -6.21 12.75 -23.34
C GLY A 41 -5.32 11.53 -23.11
N SER A 42 -5.78 10.50 -22.41
CA SER A 42 -5.07 9.23 -22.34
C SER A 42 -5.29 8.43 -23.63
N TRP A 43 -4.29 7.66 -24.06
CA TRP A 43 -4.42 6.77 -25.21
C TRP A 43 -5.62 5.82 -25.09
N PHE A 44 -5.90 5.36 -23.87
CA PHE A 44 -6.98 4.40 -23.60
C PHE A 44 -8.37 4.99 -23.86
N VAL A 45 -8.56 6.30 -23.61
CA VAL A 45 -9.80 7.02 -23.90
C VAL A 45 -9.84 7.50 -25.35
N GLU A 46 -8.74 8.10 -25.84
CA GLU A 46 -8.67 8.68 -27.20
C GLU A 46 -8.85 7.62 -28.30
N CYS A 47 -8.31 6.41 -28.11
CA CYS A 47 -8.52 5.30 -29.04
C CYS A 47 -9.87 4.58 -28.86
N SER A 48 -10.78 5.12 -28.03
CA SER A 48 -12.09 4.51 -27.74
C SER A 48 -12.01 3.07 -27.22
N VAL A 49 -10.88 2.67 -26.63
CA VAL A 49 -10.67 1.31 -26.11
C VAL A 49 -11.64 1.03 -24.97
N THR A 50 -12.01 2.06 -24.19
CA THR A 50 -13.06 2.02 -23.16
C THR A 50 -14.44 1.57 -23.67
N ASN A 51 -14.73 1.75 -24.97
CA ASN A 51 -16.00 1.37 -25.58
C ASN A 51 -15.99 -0.07 -26.13
N THR A 52 -14.83 -0.73 -26.12
CA THR A 52 -14.69 -2.11 -26.55
C THR A 52 -14.89 -3.07 -25.38
N LEU A 53 -15.48 -4.24 -25.64
CA LEU A 53 -15.62 -5.29 -24.62
C LEU A 53 -14.26 -5.68 -24.02
N ALA A 54 -13.22 -5.77 -24.86
CA ALA A 54 -11.87 -6.10 -24.43
C ALA A 54 -11.31 -5.04 -23.47
N GLY A 55 -11.47 -3.75 -23.77
CA GLY A 55 -11.03 -2.66 -22.89
C GLY A 55 -11.77 -2.64 -21.56
N GLN A 56 -13.08 -2.90 -21.57
CA GLN A 56 -13.87 -3.02 -20.35
C GLN A 56 -13.42 -4.20 -19.49
N ILE A 57 -13.15 -5.37 -20.08
CA ILE A 57 -12.60 -6.53 -19.37
C ILE A 57 -11.23 -6.19 -18.76
N CYS A 58 -10.33 -5.57 -19.53
CA CYS A 58 -9.02 -5.16 -19.03
C CYS A 58 -9.13 -4.19 -17.84
N LEU A 59 -10.04 -3.21 -17.92
CA LEU A 59 -10.29 -2.27 -16.83
C LEU A 59 -10.86 -2.98 -15.59
N SER A 60 -11.82 -3.89 -15.76
CA SER A 60 -12.36 -4.69 -14.66
C SER A 60 -11.29 -5.55 -13.99
N ILE A 61 -10.43 -6.21 -14.78
CA ILE A 61 -9.29 -6.99 -14.27
C ILE A 61 -8.34 -6.08 -13.50
N TYR A 62 -8.02 -4.90 -14.04
CA TYR A 62 -7.14 -3.93 -13.39
C TYR A 62 -7.69 -3.47 -12.03
N ILE A 63 -8.98 -3.13 -11.98
CA ILE A 63 -9.67 -2.75 -10.73
C ILE A 63 -9.65 -3.92 -9.73
N ALA A 64 -9.92 -5.14 -10.18
CA ALA A 64 -9.90 -6.33 -9.33
C ALA A 64 -8.50 -6.60 -8.76
N ILE A 65 -7.45 -6.51 -9.58
CA ILE A 65 -6.06 -6.66 -9.15
C ILE A 65 -5.67 -5.56 -8.16
N THR A 66 -6.10 -4.33 -8.40
CA THR A 66 -5.82 -3.19 -7.51
C THR A 66 -6.48 -3.39 -6.15
N ALA A 67 -7.76 -3.79 -6.13
CA ALA A 67 -8.48 -4.09 -4.89
C ALA A 67 -7.85 -5.27 -4.13
N PHE A 68 -7.52 -6.35 -4.85
CA PHE A 68 -6.84 -7.51 -4.27
C PHE A 68 -5.47 -7.14 -3.69
N SER A 69 -4.68 -6.35 -4.42
CA SER A 69 -3.37 -5.87 -3.96
C SER A 69 -3.49 -5.01 -2.70
N ALA A 70 -4.50 -4.14 -2.61
CA ALA A 70 -4.76 -3.35 -1.42
C ALA A 70 -5.06 -4.24 -0.20
N VAL A 71 -5.89 -5.27 -0.36
CA VAL A 71 -6.17 -6.25 0.72
C VAL A 71 -4.90 -7.01 1.10
N CYS A 72 -4.10 -7.47 0.13
CA CYS A 72 -2.85 -8.17 0.40
C CYS A 72 -1.84 -7.30 1.14
N LEU A 73 -1.70 -6.02 0.78
CA LEU A 73 -0.82 -5.07 1.47
C LEU A 73 -1.29 -4.82 2.90
N VAL A 74 -2.60 -4.68 3.11
CA VAL A 74 -3.18 -4.56 4.45
C VAL A 74 -2.85 -5.80 5.27
N HIS A 75 -3.13 -7.01 4.76
CA HIS A 75 -2.80 -8.26 5.45
C HIS A 75 -1.30 -8.35 5.77
N ARG A 76 -0.45 -8.06 4.78
CA ARG A 76 1.01 -8.10 4.91
C ARG A 76 1.52 -7.17 6.00
N SER A 77 0.90 -6.00 6.19
CA SER A 77 1.27 -5.08 7.28
C SER A 77 1.10 -5.71 8.67
N TYR A 78 0.13 -6.61 8.85
CA TYR A 78 -0.06 -7.33 10.12
C TYR A 78 1.04 -8.36 10.33
N ASP A 79 1.41 -9.09 9.28
CA ASP A 79 2.47 -10.08 9.36
C ASP A 79 3.83 -9.44 9.63
N GLU A 80 4.12 -8.31 8.98
CA GLU A 80 5.32 -7.52 9.25
C GLU A 80 5.35 -6.97 10.67
N ASP A 81 4.25 -6.39 11.17
CA ASP A 81 4.16 -5.94 12.56
C ASP A 81 4.43 -7.09 13.55
N ARG A 82 3.90 -8.28 13.27
CA ARG A 82 4.14 -9.48 14.10
C ARG A 82 5.60 -9.91 14.07
N LEU A 83 6.24 -9.86 12.91
CA LEU A 83 7.66 -10.18 12.76
C LEU A 83 8.55 -9.14 13.46
N LEU A 84 8.25 -7.85 13.30
CA LEU A 84 8.97 -6.76 13.97
C LEU A 84 8.81 -6.84 15.49
N LYS A 85 7.61 -7.14 15.99
CA LYS A 85 7.38 -7.38 17.42
C LYS A 85 8.21 -8.55 17.94
N LYS A 86 8.27 -9.66 17.20
CA LYS A 86 9.09 -10.83 17.57
C LYS A 86 10.59 -10.51 17.61
N GLN A 87 11.07 -9.66 16.71
CA GLN A 87 12.49 -9.32 16.58
C GLN A 87 12.95 -8.26 17.59
N PHE A 88 12.18 -7.18 17.75
CA PHE A 88 12.58 -5.99 18.52
C PHE A 88 11.89 -5.88 19.89
N GLY A 89 10.91 -6.72 20.20
CA GLY A 89 10.29 -6.83 21.51
C GLY A 89 9.79 -5.49 22.05
N GLU A 90 10.34 -5.07 23.20
CA GLU A 90 9.94 -3.84 23.92
C GLU A 90 10.18 -2.56 23.13
N GLU A 91 11.23 -2.50 22.30
CA GLU A 91 11.54 -1.32 21.48
C GLU A 91 10.41 -1.06 20.47
N TRP A 92 9.92 -2.13 19.84
CA TRP A 92 8.78 -2.07 18.93
C TRP A 92 7.49 -1.73 19.67
N GLU A 93 7.25 -2.30 20.87
CA GLU A 93 6.05 -1.96 21.65
C GLU A 93 6.01 -0.49 22.07
N GLY A 94 7.14 0.06 22.52
CA GLY A 94 7.28 1.46 22.89
C GLY A 94 7.05 2.39 21.70
N TRP A 95 7.59 2.05 20.52
CA TRP A 95 7.33 2.78 19.29
C TRP A 95 5.88 2.64 18.81
N ALA A 96 5.32 1.42 18.76
CA ALA A 96 3.96 1.17 18.29
C ALA A 96 2.88 1.83 19.17
N LYS A 97 3.14 2.01 20.48
CA LYS A 97 2.27 2.79 21.37
C LYS A 97 2.23 4.28 21.00
N ARG A 98 3.35 4.84 20.55
CA ARG A 98 3.47 6.24 20.08
C ARG A 98 2.85 6.40 18.69
N VAL A 99 3.14 5.48 17.77
CA VAL A 99 2.70 5.51 16.38
C VAL A 99 1.56 4.52 16.17
N ARG A 100 0.36 4.93 16.60
CA ARG A 100 -0.83 4.06 16.52
C ARG A 100 -1.30 3.82 15.09
N CYS A 101 -1.14 4.79 14.19
CA CYS A 101 -1.58 4.67 12.80
C CYS A 101 -0.75 3.60 12.06
N ARG A 102 -1.40 2.59 11.48
CA ARG A 102 -0.69 1.51 10.77
C ARG A 102 -0.43 1.84 9.29
N ILE A 103 -1.48 2.16 8.55
CA ILE A 103 -1.44 2.39 7.09
C ILE A 103 -2.00 3.76 6.74
N ILE A 104 -3.18 4.11 7.27
CA ILE A 104 -3.83 5.40 7.00
C ILE A 104 -3.65 6.29 8.23
N PRO A 105 -3.12 7.52 8.07
CA PRO A 105 -3.10 8.50 9.16
C PRO A 105 -4.52 8.67 9.71
N TYR A 106 -4.66 8.69 11.05
CA TYR A 106 -5.93 8.89 11.76
C TYR A 106 -6.93 7.71 11.74
N ILE A 107 -6.58 6.57 11.15
CA ILE A 107 -7.33 5.30 11.28
C ILE A 107 -6.51 4.35 12.16
N TYR A 108 -7.09 3.94 13.29
CA TYR A 108 -6.43 3.20 14.37
C TYR A 108 -6.64 1.69 14.28
#